data_AF-A0A2H3I0L2-F1
#
_entry.id   AF-A0A2H3I0L2-F1
#
_cell.length_a   1.000
_cell.length_b   1.000
_cell.length_c   1.000
_cell.angle_alpha   90.00
_cell.angle_beta   90.00
_cell.angle_gamma   90.00
#
_symmetry.space_group_name_H-M   'P 1'
#
loop_
_entity.id
_entity.type
_entity.pdbx_description
1 polymer ?
#
loop_
_entity_poly.entity_id
_entity_poly.type
_entity_poly.pdbx_seq_one_letter_code
_entity_poly.pdbx_strand_id
1 'polypeptide(L)'
;MCSGSGVWSGAEKLSECHALIPMELQSSSSPESSGSINMATELRRIKYLGKTQCSHSYNPLSAHFELHIEQGPQLEKTQKKVGVVEGVQGMRWYSIDCKGREAHAGATHMTDRADALVVLAKFAVKVEELAKKHDAFGTVGVMRTKTSSINTVPGGAFCTLDLRHWSDDTLDLIESKLRTLLK
;
A
#
# COMPACT_ATOMS: atom_id res chain seq x y z
N MET A 1 -1.54 -6.45 -1.56
CA MET A 1 -1.01 -6.56 -0.19
C MET A 1 0.47 -6.94 -0.29
N CYS A 2 1.38 -6.18 0.32
CA CYS A 2 2.78 -6.59 0.43
C CYS A 2 2.88 -7.66 1.52
N SER A 3 3.41 -8.85 1.21
CA SER A 3 3.45 -9.96 2.16
C SER A 3 4.73 -10.04 3.00
N GLY A 4 5.75 -9.21 2.70
CA GLY A 4 7.00 -8.99 3.48
C GLY A 4 7.41 -10.10 4.46
N SER A 5 7.78 -9.70 5.68
CA SER A 5 7.97 -10.56 6.85
C SER A 5 6.67 -10.72 7.65
N GLY A 6 5.56 -10.99 6.97
CA GLY A 6 4.25 -11.14 7.61
C GLY A 6 4.01 -12.55 8.16
N VAL A 7 3.34 -12.63 9.31
CA VAL A 7 2.73 -13.88 9.80
C VAL A 7 1.23 -13.85 9.53
N TRP A 8 0.67 -14.98 9.09
CA TRP A 8 -0.77 -15.09 8.94
C TRP A 8 -1.42 -15.15 10.32
N SER A 9 -2.22 -14.13 10.63
CA SER A 9 -2.90 -13.98 11.94
C SER A 9 -4.32 -14.56 11.98
N GLY A 10 -4.84 -15.04 10.84
CA GLY A 10 -6.23 -15.48 10.71
C GLY A 10 -7.22 -14.36 10.36
N ALA A 11 -6.77 -13.12 10.20
CA ALA A 11 -7.62 -11.99 9.82
C ALA A 11 -8.23 -12.13 8.40
N GLU A 12 -7.48 -12.75 7.49
CA GLU A 12 -7.91 -13.06 6.12
C GLU A 12 -8.00 -14.57 5.93
N LYS A 13 -8.81 -15.06 4.98
CA LYS A 13 -8.85 -16.50 4.72
C LYS A 13 -7.53 -16.96 4.12
N LEU A 14 -7.01 -18.10 4.58
CA LEU A 14 -5.76 -18.66 4.06
C LEU A 14 -5.82 -18.89 2.54
N SER A 15 -6.98 -19.23 2.00
CA SER A 15 -7.20 -19.37 0.55
C SER A 15 -7.01 -18.05 -0.21
N GLU A 16 -7.40 -16.92 0.39
CA GLU A 16 -7.25 -15.59 -0.20
C GLU A 16 -5.78 -15.16 -0.15
N CYS A 17 -5.08 -15.44 0.96
CA CYS A 17 -3.62 -15.24 1.06
C CYS A 17 -2.87 -16.07 0.00
N HIS A 18 -3.24 -17.34 -0.16
CA HIS A 18 -2.68 -18.24 -1.17
C HIS A 18 -2.93 -17.80 -2.63
N ALA A 19 -4.02 -17.06 -2.86
CA ALA A 19 -4.38 -16.53 -4.17
C ALA A 19 -3.72 -15.17 -4.48
N LEU A 20 -2.95 -14.58 -3.56
CA LEU A 20 -2.26 -13.32 -3.80
C LEU A 20 -1.30 -13.42 -4.99
N ILE A 21 -1.40 -12.42 -5.86
CA ILE A 21 -0.54 -12.24 -7.04
C ILE A 21 0.38 -11.01 -6.87
N PRO A 22 1.54 -10.98 -7.55
CA PRO A 22 2.41 -9.80 -7.62
C PRO A 22 1.65 -8.52 -7.98
N MET A 23 2.04 -7.39 -7.39
CA MET A 23 1.34 -6.11 -7.57
C MET A 23 1.38 -5.62 -9.03
N GLU A 24 2.45 -5.93 -9.74
CA GLU A 24 2.67 -5.59 -11.14
C GLU A 24 1.58 -6.23 -12.01
N LEU A 25 1.25 -7.48 -11.72
CA LEU A 25 0.23 -8.27 -12.42
C LEU A 25 -1.21 -7.87 -12.06
N GLN A 26 -1.42 -7.16 -10.95
CA GLN A 26 -2.74 -6.62 -10.58
C GLN A 26 -3.17 -5.46 -11.50
N SER A 27 -2.22 -4.85 -12.21
CA SER A 27 -2.47 -3.66 -13.05
C SER A 27 -2.47 -3.91 -14.55
N SER A 28 -2.04 -5.10 -14.98
CA SER A 28 -2.10 -5.50 -16.38
C SER A 28 -3.50 -6.00 -16.73
N SER A 29 -4.16 -5.34 -17.68
CA SER A 29 -5.44 -5.76 -18.28
C SER A 29 -5.32 -6.99 -19.20
N SER A 30 -4.27 -7.80 -19.03
CA SER A 30 -4.02 -9.02 -19.80
C SER A 30 -4.21 -10.23 -18.88
N PRO A 31 -5.43 -10.77 -18.77
CA PRO A 31 -5.74 -11.88 -17.88
C PRO A 31 -5.07 -13.21 -18.26
N GLU A 32 -4.43 -13.31 -19.43
CA GLU A 32 -3.98 -14.59 -19.99
C GLU A 32 -2.61 -15.11 -19.51
N SER A 33 -1.82 -14.33 -18.76
CA SER A 33 -0.53 -14.78 -18.21
C SER A 33 -0.45 -14.84 -16.68
N SER A 34 -1.47 -14.37 -15.96
CA SER A 34 -1.46 -14.26 -14.49
C SER A 34 -1.93 -15.52 -13.75
N GLY A 35 -2.56 -16.48 -14.45
CA GLY A 35 -3.10 -17.69 -13.83
C GLY A 35 -2.06 -18.65 -13.24
N SER A 36 -0.77 -18.50 -13.58
CA SER A 36 0.29 -19.42 -13.14
C SER A 36 1.04 -18.98 -11.89
N ILE A 37 1.08 -17.68 -11.57
CA ILE A 37 1.92 -17.15 -10.48
C ILE A 37 1.03 -16.56 -9.38
N ASN A 38 0.92 -17.28 -8.28
CA ASN A 38 0.37 -16.81 -7.01
C ASN A 38 1.20 -17.39 -5.85
N MET A 39 0.91 -16.93 -4.63
CA MET A 39 1.62 -17.38 -3.43
C MET A 39 1.65 -18.91 -3.31
N ALA A 40 0.53 -19.62 -3.55
CA ALA A 40 0.51 -21.07 -3.43
C ALA A 40 1.26 -21.80 -4.54
N THR A 41 1.23 -21.31 -5.79
CA THR A 41 2.01 -21.93 -6.89
C THR A 41 3.50 -21.76 -6.63
N GLU A 42 3.93 -20.59 -6.14
CA GLU A 42 5.33 -20.33 -5.82
C GLU A 42 5.81 -21.13 -4.60
N LEU A 43 5.03 -21.18 -3.52
CA LEU A 43 5.33 -22.04 -2.36
C LEU A 43 5.45 -23.51 -2.76
N ARG A 44 4.62 -24.00 -3.68
CA ARG A 44 4.75 -25.35 -4.26
C ARG A 44 6.03 -25.51 -5.08
N ARG A 45 6.32 -24.56 -5.96
CA ARG A 45 7.51 -24.57 -6.83
C ARG A 45 8.80 -24.68 -6.02
N ILE A 46 8.92 -23.92 -4.93
CA ILE A 46 10.09 -23.93 -4.05
C ILE A 46 10.03 -25.02 -2.96
N LYS A 47 8.94 -25.79 -2.89
CA LYS A 47 8.69 -26.87 -1.90
C LYS A 47 8.56 -26.37 -0.44
N TYR A 48 8.07 -25.14 -0.26
CA TYR A 48 7.74 -24.55 1.05
C TYR A 48 6.24 -24.51 1.37
N LEU A 49 5.38 -25.04 0.49
CA LEU A 49 3.99 -25.31 0.87
C LEU A 49 3.94 -26.52 1.81
N GLY A 50 4.17 -26.26 3.09
CA GLY A 50 4.22 -27.27 4.15
C GLY A 50 2.88 -27.96 4.38
N LYS A 51 2.94 -29.12 5.03
CA LYS A 51 1.75 -29.90 5.43
C LYS A 51 1.21 -29.50 6.81
N THR A 52 2.06 -28.88 7.64
CA THR A 52 1.67 -28.35 8.95
C THR A 52 0.59 -27.31 8.77
N GLN A 53 -0.51 -27.45 9.50
CA GLN A 53 -1.59 -26.47 9.46
C GLN A 53 -1.07 -25.10 9.93
N CYS A 54 -1.26 -24.08 9.10
CA CYS A 54 -0.98 -22.70 9.48
C CYS A 54 -2.04 -22.28 10.50
N SER A 55 -1.73 -22.38 11.79
CA SER A 55 -2.62 -21.95 12.88
C SER A 55 -1.85 -21.84 14.18
N HIS A 56 -2.02 -20.72 14.89
CA HIS A 56 -1.45 -20.52 16.22
C HIS A 56 -2.03 -21.47 17.28
N SER A 57 -3.23 -22.03 17.05
CA SER A 57 -3.82 -23.04 17.93
C SER A 57 -3.31 -24.45 17.64
N TYR A 58 -2.93 -24.71 16.39
CA TYR A 58 -2.38 -26.01 15.98
C TYR A 58 -0.89 -26.14 16.36
N ASN A 59 -0.12 -25.05 16.23
CA ASN A 59 1.29 -25.00 16.58
C ASN A 59 1.57 -23.83 17.54
N PRO A 60 1.24 -23.98 18.84
CA PRO A 60 1.31 -22.89 19.81
C PRO A 60 2.75 -22.58 20.22
N LEU A 61 3.00 -21.31 20.54
CA LEU A 61 4.27 -20.82 21.10
C LEU A 61 4.02 -20.23 22.48
N SER A 62 4.94 -20.49 23.43
CA SER A 62 4.88 -19.85 24.75
C SER A 62 5.30 -18.38 24.71
N ALA A 63 6.25 -18.04 23.83
CA ALA A 63 6.71 -16.68 23.57
C ALA A 63 7.41 -16.60 22.19
N HIS A 64 7.51 -15.39 21.65
CA HIS A 64 8.25 -15.09 20.43
C HIS A 64 9.11 -13.84 20.67
N PHE A 65 10.40 -13.93 20.38
CA PHE A 65 11.34 -12.81 20.43
C PHE A 65 12.02 -12.69 19.08
N GLU A 66 11.99 -11.48 18.51
CA GLU A 66 12.64 -11.18 17.25
C GLU A 66 13.71 -10.12 17.48
N LEU A 67 14.96 -10.47 17.15
CA LEU A 67 16.03 -9.49 17.04
C LEU A 67 16.03 -8.93 15.63
N HIS A 68 15.88 -7.62 15.50
CA HIS A 68 15.84 -6.95 14.22
C HIS A 68 16.64 -5.65 14.27
N ILE A 69 17.21 -5.25 13.13
CA ILE A 69 17.79 -3.92 12.97
C ILE A 69 16.67 -2.86 13.00
N GLU A 70 16.98 -1.62 13.42
CA GLU A 70 15.98 -0.56 13.56
C GLU A 70 15.28 -0.19 12.24
N GLN A 71 16.00 -0.26 11.11
CA GLN A 71 15.58 0.25 9.79
C GLN A 71 15.23 1.76 9.77
N GLY A 72 15.52 2.46 10.87
CA GLY A 72 15.39 3.89 11.04
C GLY A 72 16.66 4.48 11.65
N PRO A 73 16.71 5.81 11.81
CA PRO A 73 17.92 6.50 12.25
C PRO A 73 17.95 6.82 13.76
N GLN A 74 16.95 6.41 14.55
CA GLN A 74 16.77 6.92 15.92
C GLN A 74 17.82 6.42 16.90
N LEU A 75 18.19 5.13 16.90
CA LEU A 75 19.23 4.60 17.78
C LEU A 75 20.58 5.26 17.47
N GLU A 76 20.90 5.44 16.19
CA GLU A 76 22.11 6.15 15.77
C GLU A 76 22.08 7.63 16.21
N LYS A 77 21.00 8.36 15.90
CA LYS A 77 20.83 9.78 16.28
C LYS A 77 20.88 10.01 17.78
N THR A 78 20.38 9.07 18.56
CA THR A 78 20.33 9.15 20.04
C THR A 78 21.53 8.47 20.71
N GLN A 79 22.47 7.94 19.93
CA GLN A 79 23.65 7.20 20.39
C GLN A 79 23.32 6.05 21.36
N LYS A 80 22.17 5.39 21.13
CA LYS A 80 21.73 4.23 21.90
C LYS A 80 22.14 2.94 21.20
N LYS A 81 22.51 1.93 21.99
CA LYS A 81 22.96 0.62 21.49
C LYS A 81 21.82 -0.38 21.28
N VAL A 82 20.75 -0.25 22.06
CA VAL A 82 19.61 -1.18 22.09
C VAL A 82 18.33 -0.36 22.22
N GLY A 83 17.33 -0.70 21.41
CA GLY A 83 15.96 -0.22 21.56
C GLY A 83 15.08 -1.32 22.15
N VAL A 84 14.28 -0.98 23.14
CA VAL A 84 13.20 -1.86 23.62
C VAL A 84 11.95 -1.47 22.83
N VAL A 85 11.52 -2.35 21.91
CA VAL A 85 10.36 -2.09 21.07
C VAL A 85 9.09 -2.38 21.87
N GLU A 86 8.28 -1.35 22.07
CA GLU A 86 7.02 -1.46 22.84
C GLU A 86 5.82 -1.85 21.99
N GLY A 87 5.93 -1.71 20.67
CA GLY A 87 4.87 -2.07 19.75
C GLY A 87 5.19 -1.69 18.30
N VAL A 88 4.17 -1.83 17.45
CA VAL A 88 4.22 -1.46 16.03
C VAL A 88 3.10 -0.46 15.77
N GLN A 89 3.37 0.55 14.96
CA GLN A 89 2.38 1.54 14.53
C GLN A 89 1.22 0.86 13.77
N GLY A 90 0.03 1.43 13.88
CA GLY A 90 -1.07 1.13 12.98
C GLY A 90 -0.69 1.50 11.54
N MET A 91 -1.15 0.72 10.58
CA MET A 91 -0.85 0.90 9.15
C MET A 91 -2.13 0.80 8.33
N ARG A 92 -2.32 1.69 7.37
CA ARG A 92 -3.41 1.62 6.38
C ARG A 92 -2.85 1.78 4.98
N TRP A 93 -3.09 0.79 4.14
CA TRP A 93 -2.66 0.76 2.76
C TRP A 93 -3.85 0.86 1.82
N TYR A 94 -3.77 1.76 0.85
CA TYR A 94 -4.81 1.94 -0.17
C TYR A 94 -4.23 1.89 -1.58
N SER A 95 -5.03 1.34 -2.48
CA SER A 95 -4.91 1.48 -3.91
C SER A 95 -6.02 2.44 -4.37
N ILE A 96 -5.65 3.53 -5.03
CA ILE A 96 -6.58 4.60 -5.39
C ILE A 96 -6.58 4.75 -6.91
N ASP A 97 -7.75 4.49 -7.51
CA ASP A 97 -8.02 4.72 -8.94
C ASP A 97 -8.83 5.99 -9.11
N CYS A 98 -8.23 7.02 -9.71
CA CYS A 98 -8.92 8.25 -10.11
C CYS A 98 -9.36 8.15 -11.57
N LYS A 99 -10.64 8.45 -11.83
CA LYS A 99 -11.22 8.54 -13.17
C LYS A 99 -11.42 10.01 -13.54
N GLY A 100 -10.99 10.36 -14.74
CA GLY A 100 -11.17 11.66 -15.37
C GLY A 100 -11.76 11.48 -16.76
N ARG A 101 -11.36 12.36 -17.69
CA ARG A 101 -11.74 12.28 -19.10
C ARG A 101 -10.54 12.57 -19.99
N GLU A 102 -10.25 11.65 -20.90
CA GLU A 102 -9.21 11.86 -21.91
C GLU A 102 -9.61 12.97 -22.87
N ALA A 103 -8.66 13.84 -23.19
CA ALA A 103 -8.88 14.95 -24.10
C ALA A 103 -7.56 15.38 -24.74
N HIS A 104 -7.61 16.01 -25.92
CA HIS A 104 -6.40 16.50 -26.58
C HIS A 104 -5.84 17.71 -25.82
N ALA A 105 -4.60 17.62 -25.35
CA ALA A 105 -3.99 18.62 -24.47
C ALA A 105 -3.87 20.01 -25.10
N GLY A 106 -3.81 20.10 -26.44
CA GLY A 106 -3.78 21.37 -27.17
C GLY A 106 -5.15 21.90 -27.62
N ALA A 107 -6.22 21.10 -27.55
CA ALA A 107 -7.54 21.46 -28.12
C ALA A 107 -8.66 21.57 -27.08
N THR A 108 -8.38 21.24 -25.82
CA THR A 108 -9.36 21.31 -24.72
C THR A 108 -8.94 22.40 -23.73
N HIS A 109 -9.80 23.41 -23.57
CA HIS A 109 -9.58 24.50 -22.61
C HIS A 109 -9.48 23.98 -21.18
N MET A 110 -8.75 24.70 -20.31
CA MET A 110 -8.50 24.26 -18.93
C MET A 110 -9.78 24.09 -18.11
N THR A 111 -10.81 24.89 -18.39
CA THR A 111 -12.14 24.83 -17.74
C THR A 111 -12.91 23.56 -18.08
N ASP A 112 -12.58 22.91 -19.21
CA ASP A 112 -13.32 21.75 -19.74
C ASP A 112 -12.62 20.42 -19.45
N ARG A 113 -11.53 20.45 -18.65
CA ARG A 113 -10.73 19.26 -18.34
C ARG A 113 -11.25 18.55 -17.09
N ALA A 114 -11.15 17.22 -17.12
CA ALA A 114 -11.24 16.36 -15.95
C ALA A 114 -9.93 15.55 -15.86
N ASP A 115 -8.87 16.20 -15.37
CA ASP A 115 -7.51 15.65 -15.34
C ASP A 115 -7.28 14.81 -14.08
N ALA A 116 -7.24 13.48 -14.26
CA ALA A 116 -7.10 12.53 -13.16
C ALA A 116 -5.72 12.61 -12.47
N LEU A 117 -4.66 12.95 -13.22
CA LEU A 117 -3.31 13.05 -12.67
C LEU A 117 -3.20 14.27 -11.76
N VAL A 118 -3.75 15.42 -12.17
CA VAL A 118 -3.74 16.63 -11.36
C VAL A 118 -4.50 16.43 -10.04
N VAL A 119 -5.61 15.69 -10.05
CA VAL A 119 -6.34 15.33 -8.81
C VAL A 119 -5.44 14.51 -7.89
N LEU A 120 -4.79 13.46 -8.38
CA LEU A 120 -3.90 12.62 -7.55
C LEU A 120 -2.63 13.35 -7.10
N ALA A 121 -2.10 14.29 -7.90
CA ALA A 121 -0.99 15.14 -7.49
C ALA A 121 -1.37 16.04 -6.30
N LYS A 122 -2.55 16.68 -6.34
CA LYS A 122 -3.09 17.46 -5.22
C LYS A 122 -3.35 16.59 -4.00
N PHE A 123 -3.87 15.38 -4.21
CA PHE A 123 -4.07 14.40 -3.15
C PHE A 123 -2.75 14.07 -2.46
N ALA A 124 -1.68 13.79 -3.20
CA ALA A 124 -0.36 13.48 -2.64
C ALA A 124 0.20 14.63 -1.79
N VAL A 125 0.06 15.88 -2.25
CA VAL A 125 0.44 17.07 -1.47
C VAL A 125 -0.37 17.14 -0.16
N LYS A 126 -1.68 16.85 -0.21
CA LYS A 126 -2.51 16.84 1.00
C LYS A 126 -2.12 15.73 1.97
N VAL A 127 -1.75 14.54 1.48
CA VAL A 127 -1.26 13.44 2.31
C VAL A 127 -0.06 13.91 3.13
N GLU A 128 0.94 14.52 2.48
CA GLU A 128 2.13 15.05 3.18
C GLU A 128 1.76 16.13 4.21
N GLU A 129 0.89 17.08 3.84
CA GLU A 129 0.44 18.15 4.73
C GLU A 129 -0.24 17.60 5.99
N LEU A 130 -1.18 16.66 5.83
CA LEU A 130 -1.91 16.07 6.93
C LEU A 130 -1.03 15.19 7.81
N ALA A 131 -0.13 14.41 7.19
CA ALA A 131 0.83 13.58 7.92
C ALA A 131 1.70 14.44 8.84
N LYS A 132 2.34 15.49 8.30
CA LYS A 132 3.13 16.44 9.10
C LYS A 132 2.33 17.11 10.21
N LYS A 133 1.10 17.54 9.91
CA LYS A 133 0.24 18.24 10.87
C LYS A 133 -0.14 17.38 12.08
N HIS A 134 -0.22 16.07 11.88
CA HIS A 134 -0.71 15.12 12.88
C HIS A 134 0.38 14.18 13.41
N ASP A 135 1.66 14.49 13.16
CA ASP A 135 2.81 13.64 13.53
C ASP A 135 2.67 12.18 13.06
N ALA A 136 2.05 12.02 11.89
CA ALA A 136 1.85 10.74 11.23
C ALA A 136 2.82 10.56 10.06
N PHE A 137 2.94 9.32 9.61
CA PHE A 137 3.66 8.98 8.39
C PHE A 137 2.63 8.84 7.27
N GLY A 138 2.86 9.52 6.14
CA GLY A 138 1.99 9.43 4.99
C GLY A 138 2.81 9.47 3.71
N THR A 139 2.70 8.42 2.90
CA THR A 139 3.54 8.22 1.73
C THR A 139 2.70 7.81 0.53
N VAL A 140 2.81 8.56 -0.57
CA VAL A 140 2.38 8.11 -1.89
C VAL A 140 3.59 7.51 -2.60
N GLY A 141 3.74 6.19 -2.53
CA GLY A 141 4.93 5.48 -3.01
C GLY A 141 4.89 5.13 -4.50
N VAL A 142 3.70 5.02 -5.08
CA VAL A 142 3.49 4.71 -6.50
C VAL A 142 2.47 5.70 -7.06
N MET A 143 2.74 6.28 -8.22
CA MET A 143 1.79 7.09 -8.99
C MET A 143 2.02 6.88 -10.49
N ARG A 144 0.95 6.68 -11.26
CA ARG A 144 1.01 6.47 -12.72
C ARG A 144 -0.28 6.91 -13.40
N THR A 145 -0.20 7.33 -14.65
CA THR A 145 -1.37 7.54 -15.52
C THR A 145 -1.75 6.24 -16.24
N LYS A 146 -3.02 6.09 -16.63
CA LYS A 146 -3.47 4.95 -17.44
C LYS A 146 -3.03 5.08 -18.89
N THR A 147 -2.93 6.31 -19.38
CA THR A 147 -2.36 6.64 -20.69
C THR A 147 -1.09 7.47 -20.51
N SER A 148 -0.01 7.01 -21.13
CA SER A 148 1.30 7.67 -21.10
C SER A 148 1.54 8.39 -22.43
N SER A 149 0.81 9.48 -22.65
CA SER A 149 0.98 10.36 -23.82
C SER A 149 1.17 11.81 -23.39
N ILE A 150 2.16 12.48 -23.97
CA ILE A 150 2.49 13.87 -23.63
C ILE A 150 1.42 14.88 -24.09
N ASN A 151 0.59 14.52 -25.07
CA ASN A 151 -0.41 15.40 -25.69
C ASN A 151 -1.86 15.03 -25.34
N THR A 152 -2.06 14.21 -24.30
CA THR A 152 -3.39 13.78 -23.83
C THR A 152 -3.57 14.15 -22.37
N VAL A 153 -4.70 14.79 -22.04
CA VAL A 153 -5.14 15.00 -20.66
C VAL A 153 -5.42 13.62 -20.04
N PRO A 154 -4.80 13.23 -18.90
CA PRO A 154 -5.01 11.91 -18.32
C PRO A 154 -6.46 11.67 -17.88
N GLY A 155 -7.15 10.75 -18.57
CA GLY A 155 -8.50 10.32 -18.22
C GLY A 155 -8.55 9.27 -17.11
N GLY A 156 -7.40 8.80 -16.65
CA GLY A 156 -7.31 7.92 -15.49
C GLY A 156 -5.91 7.93 -14.91
N ALA A 157 -5.83 7.85 -13.59
CA ALA A 157 -4.58 7.76 -12.86
C ALA A 157 -4.73 6.84 -11.65
N PHE A 158 -3.61 6.27 -11.21
CA PHE A 158 -3.53 5.36 -10.08
C PHE A 158 -2.45 5.85 -9.13
N CYS A 159 -2.70 5.75 -7.82
CA CYS A 159 -1.64 5.85 -6.82
C CYS A 159 -1.85 4.88 -5.66
N THR A 160 -0.80 4.68 -4.86
CA THR A 160 -0.88 4.00 -3.56
C THR A 160 -0.76 5.00 -2.42
N LEU A 161 -1.32 4.66 -1.27
CA LEU A 161 -1.17 5.41 -0.03
C LEU A 161 -0.76 4.47 1.10
N ASP A 162 0.32 4.80 1.80
CA ASP A 162 0.73 4.21 3.07
C ASP A 162 0.59 5.26 4.19
N LEU A 163 -0.35 5.04 5.11
CA LEU A 163 -0.54 5.86 6.31
C LEU A 163 -0.14 5.07 7.55
N ARG A 164 0.62 5.67 8.46
CA ARG A 164 1.02 5.07 9.74
C ARG A 164 0.96 6.05 10.89
N HIS A 165 0.51 5.56 12.04
CA HIS A 165 0.46 6.33 13.28
C HIS A 165 0.27 5.39 14.49
N TRP A 166 0.58 5.87 15.70
CA TRP A 166 0.39 5.11 16.94
C TRP A 166 -1.06 5.07 17.45
N SER A 167 -1.88 6.03 17.01
CA SER A 167 -3.30 6.15 17.37
C SER A 167 -4.17 5.93 16.14
N ASP A 168 -5.09 4.96 16.25
CA ASP A 168 -6.09 4.65 15.23
C ASP A 168 -7.05 5.82 14.97
N ASP A 169 -7.46 6.56 16.02
CA ASP A 169 -8.32 7.74 15.87
C ASP A 169 -7.68 8.81 14.96
N THR A 170 -6.35 8.95 15.03
CA THR A 170 -5.62 9.87 14.16
C THR A 170 -5.59 9.38 12.72
N LEU A 171 -5.45 8.06 12.50
CA LEU A 171 -5.56 7.45 11.18
C LEU A 171 -6.97 7.67 10.60
N ASP A 172 -8.02 7.46 11.40
CA ASP A 172 -9.42 7.72 11.01
C ASP A 172 -9.65 9.18 10.61
N LEU A 173 -9.10 10.10 11.40
CA LEU A 173 -9.20 11.54 11.12
C LEU A 173 -8.53 11.91 9.79
N ILE A 174 -7.30 11.43 9.56
CA ILE A 174 -6.55 11.72 8.32
C ILE A 174 -7.27 11.10 7.14
N GLU A 175 -7.69 9.84 7.25
CA GLU A 175 -8.43 9.13 6.22
C GLU A 175 -9.71 9.88 5.82
N SER A 176 -10.50 10.30 6.81
CA SER A 176 -11.75 11.04 6.57
C SER A 176 -11.51 12.33 5.79
N LYS A 177 -10.47 13.09 6.16
CA LYS A 177 -10.08 14.32 5.43
C LYS A 177 -9.64 14.01 4.01
N LEU A 178 -8.83 12.97 3.80
CA LEU A 178 -8.37 12.57 2.47
C LEU A 178 -9.53 12.10 1.57
N ARG A 179 -10.50 11.38 2.13
CA ARG A 179 -11.71 10.94 1.40
C ARG A 179 -12.53 12.10 0.84
N THR A 180 -12.57 13.24 1.52
CA THR A 180 -13.29 14.43 1.00
C THR A 180 -12.67 15.03 -0.26
N LEU A 181 -11.39 14.76 -0.55
CA LEU A 181 -10.72 15.25 -1.77
C LEU A 181 -10.95 14.35 -2.99
N LEU A 182 -11.47 13.14 -2.77
CA LEU A 182 -11.71 12.15 -3.82
C LEU A 182 -13.20 12.02 -4.18
N LYS A 183 -14.05 12.88 -3.61
CA LYS A 183 -15.47 13.03 -3.97
C LYS A 183 -15.61 14.17 -4.96
#